data_AF-A0A7S0AN75-F1
#
_entry.id   AF-A0A7S0AN75-F1
#
_cell.length_a   1.000
_cell.length_b   1.000
_cell.length_c   1.000
_cell.angle_alpha   90.00
_cell.angle_beta   90.00
_cell.angle_gamma   90.00
#
_symmetry.space_group_name_H-M   'P 1'
#
loop_
_entity.id
_entity.type
_entity.pdbx_description
1 polymer ?
#
loop_
_entity_poly.entity_id
_entity_poly.type
_entity_poly.pdbx_seq_one_letter_code
_entity_poly.pdbx_strand_id
1 'polypeptide(L)'
;AVDTDQSSGLTAVFMTAESVQRKGRGVIADFGVGMGAQLMLTPIWWTQHCAMGWLSTRGRCMTYDAAASGSVRGEGCGATGMSPLSEVIDGRYVKDETLPLVGVLAGSSLNTNGKGASLAAPNGMAEQEVIADTIRNAGIASQDVDAVEPHGAGNPLSDVIEVGSVVRAHRYQDFTPLGVTSVKTVTGNMMECGGVASLLKNLMGAQWGFMACNLHLRELNPHLDLVNQPVNLLSEHLSYARKNVFGGTLSRGFGGTNVYCINWGTLDEQRVRPPPTSLHRQRIHFWPGGGGFLDASDRPEKGYYIIGSWVEWCDPQPMEDEGAGVYGYTVTLGENCWEQFQVLLDGDMQRALHPGGAKVGKDTPVYGPEDGIIGACNWIIDGRCDWVEVPALEDTEGATASDANGEVQYQLVPVETLDRGRPGDKYRVRLHIAGKWRMISWDKEKEAATEDDGTRPVECVGKYYVVSSWNNWDYEELQQDPSVKGLYFTEATLPWSTGQFQLIRNKDPHQVLYPSAAYANEDAEVQGPDEGDLGLCWFISGRPGDTFRIEFQRTLTSSDDSKRVSWRRI
;
A
#
# COMPACT_ATOMS: atom_id res chain seq x y z
N ALA A 1 -38.81 3.22 26.83
CA ALA A 1 -38.10 2.17 26.08
C ALA A 1 -39.12 1.14 25.60
N VAL A 2 -38.92 0.56 24.43
CA VAL A 2 -39.80 -0.46 23.84
C VAL A 2 -38.99 -1.72 23.61
N ASP A 3 -39.56 -2.87 23.93
CA ASP A 3 -38.95 -4.18 23.69
C ASP A 3 -39.95 -5.08 22.97
N THR A 4 -39.61 -5.38 21.72
CA THR A 4 -40.29 -6.35 20.87
C THR A 4 -39.25 -7.29 20.24
N ASP A 5 -38.16 -7.57 20.96
CA ASP A 5 -37.02 -8.36 20.47
C ASP A 5 -36.42 -7.75 19.18
N GLN A 6 -36.16 -8.52 18.12
CA GLN A 6 -35.49 -8.06 16.90
C GLN A 6 -36.27 -7.00 16.10
N SER A 7 -37.56 -6.79 16.38
CA SER A 7 -38.33 -5.68 15.82
C SER A 7 -38.19 -4.37 16.61
N SER A 8 -37.55 -4.37 17.79
CA SER A 8 -37.53 -3.22 18.73
C SER A 8 -37.13 -1.90 18.10
N GLY A 9 -36.03 -1.87 17.35
CA GLY A 9 -35.58 -0.64 16.69
C GLY A 9 -36.58 -0.11 15.67
N LEU A 10 -37.20 -0.99 14.88
CA LEU A 10 -38.21 -0.56 13.90
C LEU A 10 -39.54 -0.20 14.58
N THR A 11 -39.90 -0.87 15.68
CA THR A 11 -41.02 -0.47 16.55
C THR A 11 -40.79 0.93 17.12
N ALA A 12 -39.57 1.26 17.54
CA ALA A 12 -39.23 2.61 18.01
C ALA A 12 -39.39 3.66 16.90
N VAL A 13 -38.99 3.33 15.66
CA VAL A 13 -39.24 4.20 14.49
C VAL A 13 -40.74 4.36 14.22
N PHE A 14 -41.52 3.28 14.23
CA PHE A 14 -42.97 3.31 14.08
C PHE A 14 -43.64 4.22 15.13
N MET A 15 -43.29 4.05 16.42
CA MET A 15 -43.82 4.89 17.50
C MET A 15 -43.40 6.35 17.35
N THR A 16 -42.17 6.60 16.86
CA THR A 16 -41.69 7.95 16.57
C THR A 16 -42.51 8.58 15.47
N ALA A 17 -42.76 7.86 14.37
CA ALA A 17 -43.61 8.31 13.27
C ALA A 17 -45.03 8.63 13.76
N GLU A 18 -45.65 7.77 14.56
CA GLU A 18 -46.97 7.99 15.14
C GLU A 18 -47.01 9.24 16.05
N SER A 19 -45.91 9.52 16.77
CA SER A 19 -45.81 10.69 17.67
C SER A 19 -45.65 12.02 16.94
N VAL A 20 -45.08 12.03 15.74
CA VAL A 20 -44.94 13.28 14.94
C VAL A 20 -46.09 13.46 13.95
N GLN A 21 -46.80 12.39 13.60
CA GLN A 21 -47.94 12.46 12.69
C GLN A 21 -49.17 13.10 13.34
N ARG A 22 -49.75 14.10 12.66
CA ARG A 22 -50.99 14.76 13.09
C ARG A 22 -52.24 13.88 13.01
N LYS A 23 -52.14 12.68 12.43
CA LYS A 23 -53.23 11.69 12.29
C LYS A 23 -53.22 10.62 13.40
N GLY A 24 -52.23 10.61 14.29
CA GLY A 24 -52.07 9.63 15.36
C GLY A 24 -52.93 9.88 16.60
N ARG A 25 -52.94 8.93 17.53
CA ARG A 25 -53.68 9.00 18.81
C ARG A 25 -52.85 9.54 20.00
N GLY A 26 -51.58 9.90 19.76
CA GLY A 26 -50.62 10.30 20.78
C GLY A 26 -50.52 11.83 20.97
N VAL A 27 -49.66 12.23 21.90
CA VAL A 27 -49.19 13.62 21.99
C VAL A 27 -48.38 13.92 20.74
N ILE A 28 -48.80 14.93 19.98
CA ILE A 28 -48.09 15.34 18.77
C ILE A 28 -46.83 16.09 19.19
N ALA A 29 -45.67 15.54 18.83
CA ALA A 29 -44.38 16.17 19.02
C ALA A 29 -43.91 16.82 17.70
N ASP A 30 -43.23 17.95 17.78
CA ASP A 30 -42.66 18.62 16.61
C ASP A 30 -41.47 17.83 16.03
N PHE A 31 -40.77 17.10 16.89
CA PHE A 31 -39.63 16.27 16.55
C PHE A 31 -39.57 15.04 17.46
N GLY A 32 -39.19 13.89 16.89
CA GLY A 32 -39.04 12.64 17.60
C GLY A 32 -37.79 11.88 17.17
N VAL A 33 -37.27 11.06 18.09
CA VAL A 33 -36.11 10.19 17.82
C VAL A 33 -36.47 8.73 18.08
N GLY A 34 -36.34 7.91 17.03
CA GLY A 34 -36.47 6.46 17.09
C GLY A 34 -35.10 5.80 16.99
N MET A 35 -34.72 5.00 17.98
CA MET A 35 -33.39 4.40 18.08
C MET A 35 -33.48 2.91 18.41
N GLY A 36 -32.54 2.14 17.86
CA GLY A 36 -32.26 0.76 18.26
C GLY A 36 -30.77 0.61 18.59
N ALA A 37 -30.46 -0.15 19.63
CA ALA A 37 -29.09 -0.43 20.02
C ALA A 37 -28.98 -1.89 20.49
N GLN A 38 -27.91 -2.55 20.08
CA GLN A 38 -27.58 -3.90 20.50
C GLN A 38 -26.08 -4.02 20.76
N LEU A 39 -25.74 -4.46 21.96
CA LEU A 39 -24.36 -4.69 22.43
C LEU A 39 -24.26 -6.07 23.11
N MET A 40 -23.21 -6.81 22.81
CA MET A 40 -22.86 -8.12 23.33
C MET A 40 -21.88 -7.99 24.50
N LEU A 41 -22.38 -7.51 25.64
CA LEU A 41 -21.56 -7.31 26.84
C LEU A 41 -21.23 -8.60 27.61
N THR A 42 -21.88 -9.71 27.27
CA THR A 42 -21.73 -11.00 27.96
C THR A 42 -21.91 -12.18 27.00
N PRO A 43 -21.18 -13.30 27.18
CA PRO A 43 -21.28 -14.47 26.32
C PRO A 43 -22.56 -15.30 26.53
N ILE A 44 -23.37 -15.04 27.57
CA ILE A 44 -24.55 -15.89 27.90
C ILE A 44 -25.55 -16.03 26.75
N TRP A 45 -25.71 -14.98 25.94
CA TRP A 45 -26.61 -15.00 24.79
C TRP A 45 -26.08 -15.86 23.64
N TRP A 46 -24.77 -16.08 23.55
CA TRP A 46 -24.21 -17.01 22.56
C TRP A 46 -24.62 -18.45 22.90
N THR A 47 -24.46 -18.87 24.14
CA THR A 47 -24.83 -20.23 24.56
C THR A 47 -26.34 -20.48 24.44
N GLN A 48 -27.16 -19.48 24.79
CA GLN A 48 -28.62 -19.57 24.65
C GLN A 48 -29.06 -19.64 23.19
N HIS A 49 -28.58 -18.77 22.30
CA HIS A 49 -28.93 -18.82 20.87
C HIS A 49 -28.38 -20.08 20.17
N CYS A 50 -27.23 -20.60 20.60
CA CYS A 50 -26.74 -21.92 20.18
C CYS A 50 -27.75 -23.02 20.57
N ALA A 51 -28.19 -23.04 21.83
CA ALA A 51 -29.13 -24.05 22.33
C ALA A 51 -30.51 -23.96 21.63
N MET A 52 -30.93 -22.77 21.22
CA MET A 52 -32.14 -22.55 20.43
C MET A 52 -31.98 -22.90 18.94
N GLY A 53 -30.76 -23.20 18.47
CA GLY A 53 -30.50 -23.51 17.06
C GLY A 53 -30.60 -22.29 16.14
N TRP A 54 -30.40 -21.08 16.65
CA TRP A 54 -30.50 -19.84 15.86
C TRP A 54 -29.20 -19.47 15.17
N LEU A 55 -28.07 -19.92 15.71
CA LEU A 55 -26.76 -19.53 15.21
C LEU A 55 -26.35 -20.37 14.00
N SER A 56 -25.88 -19.70 12.96
CA SER A 56 -25.30 -20.38 11.81
C SER A 56 -24.06 -21.15 12.23
N THR A 57 -23.97 -22.41 11.80
CA THR A 57 -22.79 -23.27 11.96
C THR A 57 -21.56 -22.74 11.23
N ARG A 58 -21.72 -21.78 10.32
CA ARG A 58 -20.65 -21.16 9.52
C ARG A 58 -20.28 -19.75 9.97
N GLY A 59 -20.93 -19.23 11.02
CA GLY A 59 -20.65 -17.89 11.54
C GLY A 59 -20.94 -16.75 10.54
N ARG A 60 -21.93 -16.94 9.66
CA ARG A 60 -22.39 -15.95 8.67
C ARG A 60 -23.91 -16.02 8.52
N CYS A 61 -24.54 -14.90 8.15
CA CYS A 61 -25.93 -14.89 7.72
C CYS A 61 -25.97 -15.16 6.21
N MET A 62 -26.26 -16.41 5.82
CA MET A 62 -26.35 -16.82 4.41
C MET A 62 -27.78 -16.72 3.91
N THR A 63 -28.41 -15.55 4.10
CA THR A 63 -29.82 -15.32 3.82
C THR A 63 -30.16 -15.68 2.37
N TYR A 64 -31.20 -16.51 2.19
CA TYR A 64 -31.68 -17.06 0.91
C TYR A 64 -30.80 -18.11 0.22
N ASP A 65 -29.62 -18.40 0.74
CA ASP A 65 -28.71 -19.40 0.17
C ASP A 65 -29.13 -20.84 0.56
N ALA A 66 -28.83 -21.82 -0.29
CA ALA A 66 -29.07 -23.24 -0.03
C ALA A 66 -28.42 -23.74 1.26
N ALA A 67 -27.32 -23.10 1.69
CA ALA A 67 -26.62 -23.45 2.91
C ALA A 67 -26.97 -22.58 4.13
N ALA A 68 -28.06 -21.81 4.06
CA ALA A 68 -28.64 -21.10 5.20
C ALA A 68 -28.87 -22.06 6.39
N SER A 69 -28.36 -21.69 7.57
CA SER A 69 -28.44 -22.54 8.79
C SER A 69 -28.67 -21.75 10.08
N GLY A 70 -29.09 -20.49 9.96
CA GLY A 70 -29.23 -19.54 11.06
C GLY A 70 -28.50 -18.22 10.75
N SER A 71 -28.34 -17.41 11.79
CA SER A 71 -27.68 -16.10 11.70
C SER A 71 -26.41 -16.05 12.56
N VAL A 72 -25.52 -15.10 12.28
CA VAL A 72 -24.44 -14.74 13.23
C VAL A 72 -24.86 -13.49 13.99
N ARG A 73 -24.49 -13.36 15.27
CA ARG A 73 -24.83 -12.16 16.04
C ARG A 73 -24.02 -10.96 15.54
N GLY A 74 -24.67 -9.80 15.53
CA GLY A 74 -24.05 -8.50 15.27
C GLY A 74 -24.29 -7.53 16.42
N GLU A 75 -23.50 -6.45 16.44
CA GLU A 75 -23.69 -5.30 17.32
C GLU A 75 -23.92 -4.05 16.48
N GLY A 76 -24.63 -3.08 17.03
CA GLY A 76 -24.86 -1.83 16.35
C GLY A 76 -25.72 -0.89 17.17
N CYS A 77 -25.64 0.39 16.84
CA CYS A 77 -26.56 1.41 17.34
C CYS A 77 -26.92 2.32 16.16
N GLY A 78 -28.19 2.63 16.02
CA GLY A 78 -28.69 3.50 14.96
C GLY A 78 -29.92 4.26 15.44
N ALA A 79 -30.04 5.50 14.99
CA ALA A 79 -31.16 6.36 15.31
C ALA A 79 -31.66 7.10 14.07
N THR A 80 -32.94 7.47 14.11
CA THR A 80 -33.60 8.32 13.12
C THR A 80 -34.20 9.51 13.85
N GLY A 81 -33.97 10.71 13.32
CA GLY A 81 -34.64 11.93 13.75
C GLY A 81 -35.75 12.25 12.76
N MET A 82 -36.96 12.49 13.24
CA MET A 82 -38.14 12.68 12.41
C MET A 82 -38.92 13.91 12.84
N SER A 83 -39.39 14.67 11.87
CA SER A 83 -40.37 15.75 12.03
C SER A 83 -41.41 15.64 10.91
N PRO A 84 -42.57 16.33 11.02
CA PRO A 84 -43.50 16.45 9.91
C PRO A 84 -42.81 17.05 8.68
N LEU A 85 -42.91 16.40 7.52
CA LEU A 85 -42.29 16.87 6.28
C LEU A 85 -42.82 18.26 5.85
N SER A 86 -44.10 18.50 6.10
CA SER A 86 -44.77 19.73 5.69
C SER A 86 -45.80 20.15 6.71
N GLU A 87 -45.89 21.46 6.92
CA GLU A 87 -46.92 22.09 7.72
C GLU A 87 -48.03 22.63 6.82
N VAL A 88 -49.26 22.66 7.34
CA VAL A 88 -50.37 23.34 6.66
C VAL A 88 -50.44 24.77 7.16
N ILE A 89 -50.07 25.73 6.32
CA ILE A 89 -50.17 27.17 6.57
C ILE A 89 -51.12 27.74 5.52
N ASP A 90 -52.20 28.40 5.95
CA ASP A 90 -53.25 28.95 5.08
C ASP A 90 -53.80 27.96 4.04
N GLY A 91 -53.97 26.69 4.45
CA GLY A 91 -54.50 25.63 3.61
C GLY A 91 -53.52 25.10 2.55
N ARG A 92 -52.25 25.53 2.59
CA ARG A 92 -51.18 25.05 1.71
C ARG A 92 -50.15 24.26 2.50
N TYR A 93 -49.62 23.21 1.88
CA TYR A 93 -48.50 22.47 2.44
C TYR A 93 -47.20 23.24 2.19
N VAL A 94 -46.55 23.66 3.28
CA VAL A 94 -45.25 24.34 3.27
C VAL A 94 -44.23 23.38 3.87
N LYS A 95 -43.18 23.07 3.11
CA LYS A 95 -42.07 22.22 3.57
C LYS A 95 -41.05 23.08 4.30
N ASP A 96 -40.53 22.59 5.42
CA ASP A 96 -39.35 23.19 6.06
C ASP A 96 -38.09 22.83 5.25
N GLU A 97 -37.47 23.82 4.61
CA GLU A 97 -36.25 23.65 3.82
C GLU A 97 -34.98 23.79 4.68
N THR A 98 -35.09 24.14 5.96
CA THR A 98 -33.92 24.36 6.83
C THR A 98 -33.33 23.06 7.37
N LEU A 99 -34.11 21.98 7.44
CA LEU A 99 -33.67 20.68 7.93
C LEU A 99 -33.19 19.78 6.79
N PRO A 100 -32.03 19.08 6.95
CA PRO A 100 -31.55 18.16 5.94
C PRO A 100 -32.48 16.95 5.80
N LEU A 101 -33.09 16.78 4.63
CA LEU A 101 -33.98 15.66 4.35
C LEU A 101 -33.18 14.44 3.85
N VAL A 102 -33.04 13.42 4.69
CA VAL A 102 -32.45 12.13 4.28
C VAL A 102 -33.44 11.31 3.45
N GLY A 103 -34.71 11.35 3.82
CA GLY A 103 -35.82 10.67 3.15
C GLY A 103 -37.10 10.84 3.97
N VAL A 104 -38.19 10.24 3.51
CA VAL A 104 -39.51 10.35 4.12
C VAL A 104 -39.97 8.96 4.52
N LEU A 105 -40.47 8.79 5.75
CA LEU A 105 -41.23 7.59 6.09
C LEU A 105 -42.66 7.77 5.56
N ALA A 106 -42.96 7.18 4.41
CA ALA A 106 -44.23 7.34 3.71
C ALA A 106 -45.38 6.61 4.41
N GLY A 107 -45.09 5.46 5.03
CA GLY A 107 -46.06 4.71 5.82
C GLY A 107 -45.38 3.73 6.75
N SER A 108 -46.06 3.36 7.81
CA SER A 108 -45.62 2.30 8.72
C SER A 108 -46.81 1.62 9.38
N SER A 109 -46.69 0.32 9.65
CA SER A 109 -47.68 -0.46 10.39
C SER A 109 -47.01 -1.50 11.28
N LEU A 110 -47.73 -1.92 12.32
CA LEU A 110 -47.31 -2.94 13.28
C LEU A 110 -48.46 -3.92 13.51
N ASN A 111 -48.18 -5.22 13.48
CA ASN A 111 -49.14 -6.26 13.87
C ASN A 111 -48.47 -7.40 14.66
N THR A 112 -49.21 -8.50 14.88
CA THR A 112 -48.70 -9.70 15.54
C THR A 112 -49.07 -10.96 14.76
N ASN A 113 -48.19 -11.97 14.78
CA ASN A 113 -48.45 -13.31 14.24
C ASN A 113 -49.65 -14.01 14.89
N GLY A 114 -50.05 -13.58 16.09
CA GLY A 114 -51.13 -14.21 16.84
C GLY A 114 -50.80 -15.67 17.20
N LYS A 115 -51.81 -16.54 17.17
CA LYS A 115 -51.64 -17.96 17.49
C LYS A 115 -50.99 -18.71 16.31
N GLY A 116 -49.74 -19.15 16.48
CA GLY A 116 -48.99 -19.96 15.52
C GLY A 116 -48.64 -21.36 16.02
N ALA A 117 -47.88 -22.11 15.22
CA ALA A 117 -47.40 -23.46 15.56
C ALA A 117 -46.39 -23.46 16.72
N SER A 118 -45.61 -22.38 16.85
CA SER A 118 -44.78 -22.08 18.01
C SER A 118 -44.71 -20.56 18.17
N LEU A 119 -44.21 -20.08 19.31
CA LEU A 119 -44.00 -18.65 19.56
C LEU A 119 -43.12 -18.00 18.47
N ALA A 120 -42.10 -18.75 18.01
CA ALA A 120 -41.10 -18.31 17.06
C ALA A 120 -41.48 -18.53 15.58
N ALA A 121 -42.59 -19.22 15.32
CA ALA A 121 -42.94 -19.63 13.96
C ALA A 121 -43.30 -18.38 13.13
N PRO A 122 -42.68 -18.19 11.95
CA PRO A 122 -43.10 -17.13 11.03
C PRO A 122 -44.55 -17.34 10.58
N ASN A 123 -45.28 -16.25 10.35
CA ASN A 123 -46.65 -16.27 9.85
C ASN A 123 -46.77 -15.41 8.60
N GLY A 124 -46.73 -16.06 7.43
CA GLY A 124 -46.74 -15.34 6.16
C GLY A 124 -48.02 -14.57 5.86
N MET A 125 -49.15 -14.92 6.50
CA MET A 125 -50.39 -14.13 6.37
C MET A 125 -50.29 -12.83 7.17
N ALA A 126 -49.73 -12.88 8.38
CA ALA A 126 -49.49 -11.68 9.19
C ALA A 126 -48.47 -10.75 8.53
N GLU A 127 -47.44 -11.29 7.87
CA GLU A 127 -46.48 -10.51 7.08
C GLU A 127 -47.14 -9.83 5.88
N GLN A 128 -48.00 -10.54 5.13
CA GLN A 128 -48.76 -9.96 4.02
C GLN A 128 -49.71 -8.86 4.50
N GLU A 129 -50.38 -9.06 5.64
CA GLU A 129 -51.28 -8.08 6.23
C GLU A 129 -50.54 -6.80 6.64
N VAL A 130 -49.43 -6.89 7.37
CA VAL A 130 -48.69 -5.69 7.80
C VAL A 130 -48.13 -4.91 6.61
N ILE A 131 -47.70 -5.61 5.55
CA ILE A 131 -47.24 -4.97 4.31
C ILE A 131 -48.42 -4.25 3.62
N ALA A 132 -49.56 -4.94 3.44
CA ALA A 132 -50.75 -4.36 2.81
C ALA A 132 -51.28 -3.14 3.59
N ASP A 133 -51.31 -3.22 4.93
CA ASP A 133 -51.69 -2.11 5.81
C ASP A 133 -50.76 -0.92 5.63
N THR A 134 -49.45 -1.17 5.54
CA THR A 134 -48.47 -0.09 5.36
C THR A 134 -48.58 0.56 3.99
N ILE A 135 -48.81 -0.22 2.92
CA ILE A 135 -49.05 0.30 1.56
C ILE A 135 -50.29 1.21 1.56
N ARG A 136 -51.38 0.76 2.22
CA ARG A 136 -52.59 1.57 2.41
C ARG A 136 -52.32 2.85 3.21
N ASN A 137 -51.54 2.76 4.29
CA ASN A 137 -51.15 3.91 5.09
C ASN A 137 -50.29 4.92 4.28
N ALA A 138 -49.42 4.42 3.41
CA ALA A 138 -48.59 5.26 2.53
C ALA A 138 -49.38 5.87 1.35
N GLY A 139 -50.54 5.29 1.00
CA GLY A 139 -51.37 5.76 -0.11
C GLY A 139 -50.75 5.53 -1.48
N ILE A 140 -49.91 4.50 -1.63
CA ILE A 140 -49.24 4.13 -2.89
C ILE A 140 -49.76 2.79 -3.40
N ALA A 141 -49.40 2.42 -4.63
CA ALA A 141 -49.66 1.08 -5.15
C ALA A 141 -48.57 0.09 -4.67
N SER A 142 -48.91 -1.19 -4.57
CA SER A 142 -47.97 -2.21 -4.10
C SER A 142 -46.74 -2.37 -5.03
N GLN A 143 -46.95 -2.13 -6.32
CA GLN A 143 -45.90 -2.14 -7.36
C GLN A 143 -44.99 -0.90 -7.34
N ASP A 144 -45.33 0.17 -6.61
CA ASP A 144 -44.49 1.37 -6.52
C ASP A 144 -43.25 1.13 -5.65
N VAL A 145 -43.24 0.08 -4.83
CA VAL A 145 -42.07 -0.31 -4.02
C VAL A 145 -41.03 -0.99 -4.91
N ASP A 146 -39.86 -0.37 -5.04
CA ASP A 146 -38.77 -0.80 -5.93
C ASP A 146 -37.92 -1.91 -5.30
N ALA A 147 -37.67 -1.80 -3.98
CA ALA A 147 -36.85 -2.75 -3.25
C ALA A 147 -37.36 -2.93 -1.81
N VAL A 148 -37.05 -4.10 -1.24
CA VAL A 148 -37.33 -4.39 0.15
C VAL A 148 -36.10 -4.94 0.87
N GLU A 149 -36.04 -4.61 2.16
CA GLU A 149 -35.21 -5.21 3.19
C GLU A 149 -36.09 -6.09 4.08
N PRO A 150 -36.27 -7.38 3.76
CA PRO A 150 -36.97 -8.28 4.65
C PRO A 150 -36.16 -8.56 5.93
N HIS A 151 -36.76 -9.27 6.88
CA HIS A 151 -36.06 -9.57 8.12
C HIS A 151 -34.85 -10.50 7.88
N GLY A 152 -34.92 -11.47 6.96
CA GLY A 152 -33.75 -12.20 6.45
C GLY A 152 -33.05 -13.05 7.51
N ALA A 153 -33.79 -13.95 8.15
CA ALA A 153 -33.32 -14.76 9.28
C ALA A 153 -32.12 -15.67 8.92
N GLY A 154 -31.93 -16.00 7.65
CA GLY A 154 -30.90 -16.95 7.23
C GLY A 154 -31.23 -18.37 7.64
N ASN A 155 -32.53 -18.68 7.76
CA ASN A 155 -33.03 -20.00 8.09
C ASN A 155 -33.88 -20.53 6.92
N PRO A 156 -33.67 -21.77 6.43
CA PRO A 156 -34.28 -22.25 5.19
C PRO A 156 -35.81 -22.11 5.13
N LEU A 157 -36.52 -22.44 6.22
CA LEU A 157 -37.99 -22.35 6.25
C LEU A 157 -38.47 -20.91 6.37
N SER A 158 -37.80 -20.11 7.21
CA SER A 158 -38.20 -18.72 7.44
C SER A 158 -37.99 -17.87 6.20
N ASP A 159 -36.88 -18.06 5.50
CA ASP A 159 -36.55 -17.33 4.28
C ASP A 159 -37.57 -17.63 3.17
N VAL A 160 -38.05 -18.88 3.06
CA VAL A 160 -39.08 -19.27 2.08
C VAL A 160 -40.43 -18.61 2.38
N ILE A 161 -40.86 -18.62 3.64
CA ILE A 161 -42.12 -18.00 4.05
C ILE A 161 -42.05 -16.49 3.79
N GLU A 162 -40.97 -15.86 4.20
CA GLU A 162 -40.78 -14.41 4.10
C GLU A 162 -40.74 -13.91 2.66
N VAL A 163 -39.95 -14.54 1.78
CA VAL A 163 -39.91 -14.17 0.35
C VAL A 163 -41.28 -14.38 -0.28
N GLY A 164 -41.95 -15.50 0.02
CA GLY A 164 -43.30 -15.76 -0.49
C GLY A 164 -44.32 -14.72 -0.04
N SER A 165 -44.26 -14.28 1.22
CA SER A 165 -45.13 -13.21 1.77
C SER A 165 -44.90 -11.87 1.07
N VAL A 166 -43.62 -11.48 0.96
CA VAL A 166 -43.20 -10.22 0.34
C VAL A 166 -43.65 -10.16 -1.12
N VAL A 167 -43.38 -11.21 -1.90
CA VAL A 167 -43.76 -11.26 -3.33
C VAL A 167 -45.27 -11.19 -3.50
N ARG A 168 -46.03 -11.96 -2.70
CA ARG A 168 -47.50 -11.91 -2.76
C ARG A 168 -48.07 -10.54 -2.39
N ALA A 169 -47.47 -9.85 -1.43
CA ALA A 169 -47.95 -8.53 -1.01
C ALA A 169 -47.59 -7.41 -2.00
N HIS A 170 -46.45 -7.49 -2.67
CA HIS A 170 -45.96 -6.43 -3.57
C HIS A 170 -46.26 -6.62 -5.05
N ARG A 171 -46.32 -7.87 -5.52
CA ARG A 171 -46.35 -8.23 -6.94
C ARG A 171 -47.47 -9.20 -7.31
N TYR A 172 -48.60 -9.10 -6.62
CA TYR A 172 -49.79 -9.85 -7.01
C TYR A 172 -50.22 -9.46 -8.43
N GLN A 173 -50.09 -10.38 -9.39
CA GLN A 173 -50.44 -10.20 -10.80
C GLN A 173 -49.66 -9.10 -11.54
N ASP A 174 -48.48 -8.72 -11.05
CA ASP A 174 -47.57 -7.77 -11.70
C ASP A 174 -46.27 -8.48 -12.09
N PHE A 175 -45.59 -8.03 -13.15
CA PHE A 175 -44.35 -8.66 -13.64
C PHE A 175 -43.09 -7.80 -13.43
N THR A 176 -43.24 -6.61 -12.84
CA THR A 176 -42.13 -5.71 -12.52
C THR A 176 -41.27 -6.34 -11.44
N PRO A 177 -39.96 -6.54 -11.64
CA PRO A 177 -39.12 -7.16 -10.62
C PRO A 177 -39.09 -6.36 -9.30
N LEU A 178 -39.16 -7.05 -8.17
CA LEU A 178 -38.91 -6.49 -6.84
C LEU A 178 -37.49 -6.84 -6.38
N GLY A 179 -36.68 -5.84 -6.04
CA GLY A 179 -35.36 -6.07 -5.44
C GLY A 179 -35.48 -6.54 -3.99
N VAL A 180 -34.78 -7.61 -3.61
CA VAL A 180 -34.78 -8.14 -2.24
C VAL A 180 -33.36 -8.27 -1.72
N THR A 181 -33.09 -7.63 -0.58
CA THR A 181 -31.78 -7.63 0.06
C THR A 181 -31.90 -7.66 1.59
N SER A 182 -30.85 -8.08 2.30
CA SER A 182 -30.83 -8.06 3.76
C SER A 182 -29.50 -7.55 4.28
N VAL A 183 -29.54 -6.51 5.13
CA VAL A 183 -28.37 -5.98 5.84
C VAL A 183 -27.65 -7.03 6.69
N LYS A 184 -28.38 -8.06 7.17
CA LYS A 184 -27.83 -9.11 8.05
C LYS A 184 -26.70 -9.90 7.40
N THR A 185 -26.68 -10.00 6.08
CA THR A 185 -25.59 -10.62 5.31
C THR A 185 -24.27 -9.87 5.45
N VAL A 186 -24.30 -8.58 5.79
CA VAL A 186 -23.13 -7.71 5.96
C VAL A 186 -22.76 -7.55 7.43
N THR A 187 -23.72 -7.22 8.28
CA THR A 187 -23.48 -6.81 9.67
C THR A 187 -23.73 -7.91 10.70
N GLY A 188 -24.21 -9.08 10.27
CA GLY A 188 -24.83 -10.05 11.16
C GLY A 188 -26.20 -9.59 11.67
N ASN A 189 -26.84 -10.44 12.47
CA ASN A 189 -28.10 -10.16 13.13
C ASN A 189 -27.88 -9.25 14.36
N MET A 190 -28.06 -7.95 14.16
CA MET A 190 -27.99 -6.93 15.21
C MET A 190 -29.24 -6.84 16.09
N MET A 191 -30.01 -7.94 16.19
CA MET A 191 -31.16 -8.10 17.09
C MET A 191 -32.05 -6.83 17.12
N GLU A 192 -32.12 -6.13 18.26
CA GLU A 192 -32.93 -4.94 18.51
C GLU A 192 -32.57 -3.76 17.58
N CYS A 193 -31.32 -3.66 17.13
CA CYS A 193 -30.85 -2.63 16.18
C CYS A 193 -31.08 -3.01 14.71
N GLY A 194 -31.36 -4.30 14.41
CA GLY A 194 -31.41 -4.82 13.04
C GLY A 194 -32.41 -4.08 12.15
N GLY A 195 -33.60 -3.78 12.66
CA GLY A 195 -34.64 -3.08 11.90
C GLY A 195 -34.26 -1.65 11.51
N VAL A 196 -33.62 -0.89 12.40
CA VAL A 196 -33.16 0.48 12.09
C VAL A 196 -32.03 0.44 11.07
N ALA A 197 -31.12 -0.52 11.18
CA ALA A 197 -30.03 -0.65 10.22
C ALA A 197 -30.52 -0.99 8.81
N SER A 198 -31.52 -1.86 8.68
CA SER A 198 -32.16 -2.14 7.38
C SER A 198 -32.84 -0.90 6.80
N LEU A 199 -33.55 -0.11 7.63
CA LEU A 199 -34.17 1.13 7.19
C LEU A 199 -33.12 2.16 6.72
N LEU A 200 -32.04 2.32 7.48
CA LEU A 200 -30.93 3.21 7.12
C LEU A 200 -30.26 2.75 5.82
N LYS A 201 -30.04 1.45 5.63
CA LYS A 201 -29.50 0.90 4.39
C LYS A 201 -30.41 1.22 3.19
N ASN A 202 -31.73 1.06 3.34
CA ASN A 202 -32.68 1.44 2.29
C ASN A 202 -32.67 2.94 1.98
N LEU A 203 -32.65 3.79 3.01
CA LEU A 203 -32.56 5.25 2.83
C LEU A 203 -31.26 5.67 2.13
N MET A 204 -30.14 5.10 2.55
CA MET A 204 -28.84 5.37 1.92
C MET A 204 -28.79 4.85 0.49
N GLY A 205 -29.34 3.67 0.22
CA GLY A 205 -29.47 3.11 -1.13
C GLY A 205 -30.27 4.01 -2.06
N ALA A 206 -31.38 4.60 -1.57
CA ALA A 206 -32.16 5.57 -2.32
C ALA A 206 -31.35 6.84 -2.65
N GLN A 207 -30.61 7.38 -1.68
CA GLN A 207 -29.75 8.55 -1.90
C GLN A 207 -28.57 8.23 -2.84
N TRP A 208 -28.03 7.01 -2.79
CA TRP A 208 -26.91 6.56 -3.62
C TRP A 208 -27.34 5.98 -4.98
N GLY A 209 -28.63 5.79 -5.21
CA GLY A 209 -29.15 5.31 -6.49
C GLY A 209 -28.93 3.83 -6.78
N PHE A 210 -28.68 3.00 -5.77
CA PHE A 210 -28.52 1.57 -5.96
C PHE A 210 -29.08 0.73 -4.80
N MET A 211 -29.49 -0.48 -5.14
CA MET A 211 -29.86 -1.56 -4.23
C MET A 211 -28.63 -2.41 -3.95
N ALA A 212 -28.32 -2.65 -2.67
CA ALA A 212 -27.15 -3.43 -2.30
C ALA A 212 -27.37 -4.96 -2.43
N CYS A 213 -26.32 -5.70 -2.79
CA CYS A 213 -26.38 -7.16 -2.87
C CYS A 213 -26.52 -7.83 -1.49
N ASN A 214 -26.97 -9.09 -1.52
CA ASN A 214 -26.86 -10.04 -0.43
C ASN A 214 -25.48 -10.70 -0.49
N LEU A 215 -24.70 -10.57 0.58
CA LEU A 215 -23.47 -11.33 0.69
C LEU A 215 -23.79 -12.81 0.95
N HIS A 216 -22.87 -13.69 0.55
CA HIS A 216 -22.94 -15.14 0.75
C HIS A 216 -24.07 -15.87 -0.01
N LEU A 217 -24.78 -15.18 -0.91
CA LEU A 217 -25.75 -15.80 -1.81
C LEU A 217 -25.04 -16.36 -3.05
N ARG A 218 -24.78 -17.67 -3.06
CA ARG A 218 -24.11 -18.40 -4.16
C ARG A 218 -25.07 -19.33 -4.88
N GLU A 219 -25.88 -20.05 -4.12
CA GLU A 219 -26.87 -21.00 -4.64
C GLU A 219 -28.19 -20.72 -3.94
N LEU A 220 -29.26 -20.54 -4.70
CA LEU A 220 -30.57 -20.25 -4.12
C LEU A 220 -31.07 -21.45 -3.32
N ASN A 221 -31.71 -21.18 -2.18
CA ASN A 221 -32.43 -22.21 -1.43
C ASN A 221 -33.45 -22.91 -2.34
N PRO A 222 -33.35 -24.25 -2.54
CA PRO A 222 -34.17 -24.98 -3.50
C PRO A 222 -35.66 -24.99 -3.15
N HIS A 223 -36.02 -24.60 -1.93
CA HIS A 223 -37.41 -24.47 -1.49
C HIS A 223 -38.03 -23.11 -1.86
N LEU A 224 -37.24 -22.17 -2.38
CA LEU A 224 -37.74 -20.92 -2.95
C LEU A 224 -38.27 -21.17 -4.37
N ASP A 225 -39.59 -21.19 -4.53
CA ASP A 225 -40.21 -21.23 -5.85
C ASP A 225 -40.22 -19.82 -6.47
N LEU A 226 -39.10 -19.45 -7.09
CA LEU A 226 -38.93 -18.16 -7.77
C LEU A 226 -39.17 -18.27 -9.29
N VAL A 227 -39.51 -19.45 -9.79
CA VAL A 227 -39.71 -19.66 -11.23
C VAL A 227 -40.91 -18.82 -11.67
N ASN A 228 -40.67 -17.90 -12.61
CA ASN A 228 -41.65 -16.92 -13.10
C ASN A 228 -42.19 -15.95 -12.03
N GLN A 229 -41.51 -15.81 -10.88
CA GLN A 229 -41.85 -14.79 -9.89
C GLN A 229 -41.11 -13.49 -10.21
N PRO A 230 -41.78 -12.33 -10.12
CA PRO A 230 -41.20 -11.01 -10.42
C PRO A 230 -40.34 -10.51 -9.24
N VAL A 231 -39.33 -11.27 -8.86
CA VAL A 231 -38.48 -11.00 -7.69
C VAL A 231 -37.02 -11.29 -8.00
N ASN A 232 -36.16 -10.35 -7.60
CA ASN A 232 -34.72 -10.45 -7.75
C ASN A 232 -34.07 -10.47 -6.36
N LEU A 233 -33.64 -11.65 -5.93
CA LEU A 233 -32.76 -11.78 -4.77
C LEU A 233 -31.37 -11.31 -5.20
N LEU A 234 -30.94 -10.15 -4.72
CA LEU A 234 -29.80 -9.44 -5.28
C LEU A 234 -28.48 -10.15 -4.94
N SER A 235 -27.78 -10.72 -5.93
CA SER A 235 -26.40 -11.22 -5.81
C SER A 235 -25.35 -10.16 -6.11
N GLU A 236 -25.73 -9.12 -6.85
CA GLU A 236 -24.89 -7.97 -7.24
C GLU A 236 -25.62 -6.65 -6.95
N HIS A 237 -24.86 -5.56 -6.86
CA HIS A 237 -25.44 -4.23 -6.70
C HIS A 237 -26.20 -3.85 -7.97
N LEU A 238 -27.45 -3.41 -7.85
CA LEU A 238 -28.26 -2.97 -8.98
C LEU A 238 -28.66 -1.51 -8.82
N SER A 239 -28.47 -0.70 -9.86
CA SER A 239 -28.95 0.68 -9.85
C SER A 239 -30.48 0.73 -9.86
N TYR A 240 -31.05 1.71 -9.17
CA TYR A 240 -32.48 1.99 -9.29
C TYR A 240 -32.79 2.54 -10.68
N ALA A 241 -33.93 2.13 -11.25
CA ALA A 241 -34.36 2.60 -12.56
C ALA A 241 -34.83 4.07 -12.55
N ARG A 242 -35.20 4.59 -11.37
CA ARG A 242 -35.75 5.93 -11.18
C ARG A 242 -34.95 6.69 -10.11
N LYS A 243 -35.04 8.02 -10.16
CA LYS A 243 -34.42 8.88 -9.14
C LYS A 243 -35.18 8.88 -7.82
N ASN A 244 -36.51 8.78 -7.87
CA ASN A 244 -37.36 8.69 -6.69
C ASN A 244 -37.74 7.23 -6.51
N VAL A 245 -37.51 6.71 -5.31
CA VAL A 245 -37.68 5.28 -5.04
C VAL A 245 -38.41 5.06 -3.73
N PHE A 246 -39.20 3.99 -3.69
CA PHE A 246 -39.81 3.48 -2.47
C PHE A 246 -39.08 2.22 -2.01
N GLY A 247 -38.58 2.25 -0.79
CA GLY A 247 -37.97 1.12 -0.09
C GLY A 247 -38.90 0.58 0.98
N GLY A 248 -39.00 -0.74 1.09
CA GLY A 248 -39.74 -1.39 2.17
C GLY A 248 -38.81 -2.04 3.18
N THR A 249 -39.11 -1.96 4.48
CA THR A 249 -38.31 -2.59 5.53
C THR A 249 -39.21 -3.40 6.44
N LEU A 250 -38.94 -4.71 6.57
CA LEU A 250 -39.66 -5.62 7.46
C LEU A 250 -38.75 -6.03 8.62
N SER A 251 -39.22 -5.89 9.86
CA SER A 251 -38.59 -6.54 11.01
C SER A 251 -39.59 -7.38 11.80
N ARG A 252 -39.12 -8.53 12.27
CA ARG A 252 -39.89 -9.53 13.01
C ARG A 252 -39.24 -9.78 14.36
N GLY A 253 -39.99 -9.57 15.43
CA GLY A 253 -39.62 -9.97 16.78
C GLY A 253 -39.88 -11.45 17.01
N PHE A 254 -39.07 -12.09 17.85
CA PHE A 254 -39.26 -13.49 18.23
C PHE A 254 -40.65 -13.77 18.80
N GLY A 255 -41.20 -12.82 19.58
CA GLY A 255 -42.56 -12.92 20.13
C GLY A 255 -43.69 -12.79 19.11
N GLY A 256 -43.36 -12.64 17.83
CA GLY A 256 -44.31 -12.54 16.72
C GLY A 256 -44.77 -11.12 16.40
N THR A 257 -44.15 -10.08 16.96
CA THR A 257 -44.43 -8.68 16.57
C THR A 257 -43.79 -8.40 15.22
N ASN A 258 -44.57 -7.98 14.23
CA ASN A 258 -44.04 -7.57 12.93
C ASN A 258 -44.22 -6.07 12.76
N VAL A 259 -43.19 -5.42 12.22
CA VAL A 259 -43.23 -4.02 11.85
C VAL A 259 -42.78 -3.88 10.41
N TYR A 260 -43.54 -3.14 9.62
CA TYR A 260 -43.19 -2.82 8.27
C TYR A 260 -43.22 -1.31 8.05
N CYS A 261 -42.21 -0.81 7.35
CA CYS A 261 -42.00 0.61 7.07
C CYS A 261 -41.75 0.80 5.59
N ILE A 262 -42.39 1.79 4.97
CA ILE A 262 -42.11 2.23 3.61
C ILE A 262 -41.42 3.58 3.68
N ASN A 263 -40.20 3.66 3.18
CA ASN A 263 -39.47 4.90 3.01
C ASN A 263 -39.54 5.36 1.55
N TRP A 264 -39.57 6.67 1.36
CA TRP A 264 -39.38 7.34 0.08
C TRP A 264 -38.07 8.12 0.13
N GLY A 265 -37.25 7.98 -0.91
CA GLY A 265 -36.00 8.70 -1.03
C GLY A 265 -35.76 9.17 -2.46
N THR A 266 -34.94 10.22 -2.59
CA THR A 266 -34.51 10.74 -3.87
C THR A 266 -33.00 10.59 -4.00
N LEU A 267 -32.58 10.21 -5.19
CA LEU A 267 -31.19 10.20 -5.64
C LEU A 267 -30.52 11.53 -5.32
N ASP A 268 -29.47 11.49 -4.50
CA ASP A 268 -28.60 12.61 -4.27
C ASP A 268 -27.54 12.64 -5.37
N GLU A 269 -27.70 13.54 -6.33
CA GLU A 269 -26.77 13.66 -7.45
C GLU A 269 -25.33 13.97 -7.00
N GLN A 270 -25.14 14.56 -5.81
CA GLN A 270 -23.83 14.83 -5.23
C GLN A 270 -23.16 13.58 -4.65
N ARG A 271 -23.93 12.52 -4.38
CA ARG A 271 -23.41 11.23 -3.90
C ARG A 271 -23.14 10.25 -5.05
N VAL A 272 -23.96 10.31 -6.09
CA VAL A 272 -23.90 9.37 -7.23
C VAL A 272 -22.90 9.79 -8.29
N ARG A 273 -22.85 11.10 -8.57
CA ARG A 273 -21.65 11.66 -9.16
C ARG A 273 -20.76 11.85 -7.94
N PRO A 274 -19.55 11.23 -7.84
CA PRO A 274 -18.59 11.83 -6.94
C PRO A 274 -18.61 13.33 -7.28
N PRO A 275 -18.72 14.26 -6.28
CA PRO A 275 -18.52 15.68 -6.60
C PRO A 275 -17.27 15.67 -7.46
N PRO A 276 -17.26 16.29 -8.66
CA PRO A 276 -16.08 16.25 -9.48
C PRO A 276 -15.01 16.68 -8.53
N THR A 277 -14.20 15.71 -8.09
CA THR A 277 -12.97 16.06 -7.45
C THR A 277 -12.42 16.92 -8.57
N SER A 278 -11.96 18.10 -8.25
CA SER A 278 -10.82 18.54 -9.01
C SER A 278 -9.78 17.43 -8.82
N LEU A 279 -9.93 16.35 -9.59
CA LEU A 279 -8.88 15.65 -10.22
C LEU A 279 -8.26 16.72 -11.12
N HIS A 280 -7.57 17.68 -10.49
CA HIS A 280 -6.14 17.62 -10.66
C HIS A 280 -5.79 16.16 -10.48
N ARG A 281 -5.80 15.43 -11.61
CA ARG A 281 -4.86 14.35 -11.76
C ARG A 281 -3.55 15.02 -11.40
N GLN A 282 -3.13 14.92 -10.13
CA GLN A 282 -1.73 14.79 -9.88
C GLN A 282 -1.38 13.64 -10.81
N ARG A 283 -0.62 13.97 -11.86
CA ARG A 283 -0.01 12.95 -12.69
C ARG A 283 0.53 11.93 -11.70
N ILE A 284 0.06 10.69 -11.80
CA ILE A 284 0.67 9.59 -11.08
C ILE A 284 2.10 9.55 -11.63
N HIS A 285 2.99 10.31 -11.00
CA HIS A 285 4.41 10.07 -11.08
C HIS A 285 4.60 8.89 -10.16
N PHE A 286 4.48 7.70 -10.77
CA PHE A 286 5.09 6.50 -10.24
C PHE A 286 6.48 6.89 -9.74
N TRP A 287 6.71 6.72 -8.44
CA TRP A 287 7.94 7.10 -7.75
C TRP A 287 8.64 5.80 -7.34
N PRO A 288 9.38 5.15 -8.25
CA PRO A 288 10.04 3.88 -7.96
C PRO A 288 11.19 4.12 -6.99
N GLY A 289 10.92 3.86 -5.71
CA GLY A 289 11.91 3.75 -4.63
C GLY A 289 12.60 5.05 -4.21
N GLY A 290 12.60 5.29 -2.90
CA GLY A 290 13.27 6.43 -2.30
C GLY A 290 12.35 7.62 -2.06
N GLY A 291 11.77 7.64 -0.87
CA GLY A 291 11.03 8.76 -0.31
C GLY A 291 11.74 9.29 0.92
N GLY A 292 12.29 10.50 0.82
CA GLY A 292 12.84 11.27 1.93
C GLY A 292 11.94 12.43 2.33
N PHE A 293 12.03 12.92 3.57
CA PHE A 293 11.29 14.10 4.05
C PHE A 293 12.24 15.23 4.43
N LEU A 294 12.01 16.43 3.89
CA LEU A 294 12.69 17.66 4.29
C LEU A 294 11.65 18.65 4.81
N ASP A 295 11.84 19.14 6.04
CA ASP A 295 10.96 20.15 6.62
C ASP A 295 11.05 21.48 5.86
N ALA A 296 9.98 22.27 5.92
CA ALA A 296 9.89 23.52 5.16
C ALA A 296 10.95 24.56 5.58
N SER A 297 11.46 24.47 6.81
CA SER A 297 12.53 25.31 7.36
C SER A 297 13.91 25.00 6.77
N ASP A 298 14.11 23.81 6.22
CA ASP A 298 15.45 23.30 5.90
C ASP A 298 15.75 23.42 4.41
N ARG A 299 15.08 24.31 3.68
CA ARG A 299 15.35 24.52 2.25
C ARG A 299 16.68 25.26 2.03
N PRO A 300 17.40 24.99 0.94
CA PRO A 300 18.57 25.77 0.57
C PRO A 300 18.17 27.17 0.09
N GLU A 301 19.04 28.14 0.33
CA GLU A 301 18.91 29.53 -0.14
C GLU A 301 19.59 29.77 -1.49
N LYS A 302 20.73 29.10 -1.73
CA LYS A 302 21.58 29.22 -2.91
C LYS A 302 21.35 28.09 -3.92
N GLY A 303 21.14 26.88 -3.43
CA GLY A 303 20.89 25.71 -4.29
C GLY A 303 21.46 24.40 -3.73
N TYR A 304 21.49 23.38 -4.57
CA TYR A 304 22.02 22.06 -4.23
C TYR A 304 23.40 21.86 -4.83
N TYR A 305 24.26 21.18 -4.08
CA TYR A 305 25.63 20.87 -4.46
C TYR A 305 25.86 19.38 -4.29
N ILE A 306 26.70 18.78 -5.11
CA ILE A 306 27.10 17.38 -5.00
C ILE A 306 28.56 17.30 -4.57
N ILE A 307 28.86 16.32 -3.72
CA ILE A 307 30.22 16.05 -3.26
C ILE A 307 30.43 14.54 -3.27
N GLY A 308 31.64 14.08 -3.59
CA GLY A 308 31.91 12.66 -3.70
C GLY A 308 33.39 12.31 -3.77
N SER A 309 33.66 11.04 -4.03
CA SER A 309 35.00 10.45 -4.05
C SER A 309 35.95 11.07 -5.09
N TRP A 310 35.43 11.56 -6.23
CA TRP A 310 36.23 12.17 -7.29
C TRP A 310 36.86 13.52 -6.93
N VAL A 311 36.39 14.17 -5.85
CA VAL A 311 36.96 15.40 -5.28
C VAL A 311 37.44 15.19 -3.85
N GLU A 312 37.75 13.95 -3.46
CA GLU A 312 38.23 13.62 -2.10
C GLU A 312 37.33 14.16 -0.98
N TRP A 313 36.02 14.27 -1.21
CA TRP A 313 35.05 14.84 -0.27
C TRP A 313 35.39 16.26 0.23
N CYS A 314 36.14 17.06 -0.54
CA CYS A 314 36.63 18.38 -0.10
C CYS A 314 36.08 19.59 -0.86
N ASP A 315 35.60 19.41 -2.10
CA ASP A 315 35.16 20.52 -2.97
C ASP A 315 33.74 20.29 -3.55
N PRO A 316 32.68 20.78 -2.87
CA PRO A 316 31.31 20.65 -3.35
C PRO A 316 31.06 21.34 -4.69
N GLN A 317 30.48 20.62 -5.65
CA GLN A 317 30.18 21.13 -6.99
C GLN A 317 28.70 21.51 -7.13
N PRO A 318 28.35 22.66 -7.74
CA PRO A 318 26.96 23.05 -7.90
C PRO A 318 26.20 22.11 -8.84
N MET A 319 24.97 21.75 -8.47
CA MET A 319 24.04 21.02 -9.34
C MET A 319 23.25 22.00 -10.21
N GLU A 320 23.04 21.66 -11.48
CA GLU A 320 22.28 22.45 -12.44
C GLU A 320 20.77 22.31 -12.17
N ASP A 321 20.03 23.43 -12.09
CA ASP A 321 18.57 23.40 -12.03
C ASP A 321 17.99 23.03 -13.40
N GLU A 322 17.46 21.82 -13.51
CA GLU A 322 16.81 21.29 -14.72
C GLU A 322 15.31 21.69 -14.79
N GLY A 323 14.81 22.42 -13.79
CA GLY A 323 13.41 22.84 -13.67
C GLY A 323 12.52 21.79 -13.00
N ALA A 324 11.29 22.20 -12.65
CA ALA A 324 10.28 21.35 -12.01
C ALA A 324 10.74 20.64 -10.71
N GLY A 325 11.71 21.23 -9.99
CA GLY A 325 12.26 20.65 -8.77
C GLY A 325 13.31 19.56 -9.02
N VAL A 326 13.99 19.56 -10.16
CA VAL A 326 15.04 18.60 -10.49
C VAL A 326 16.39 19.32 -10.56
N TYR A 327 17.38 18.81 -9.85
CA TYR A 327 18.75 19.33 -9.87
C TYR A 327 19.70 18.23 -10.33
N GLY A 328 20.51 18.49 -11.36
CA GLY A 328 21.34 17.50 -12.03
C GLY A 328 22.84 17.77 -11.93
N TYR A 329 23.64 16.71 -11.88
CA TYR A 329 25.09 16.77 -12.04
C TYR A 329 25.60 15.52 -12.75
N THR A 330 26.59 15.68 -13.61
CA THR A 330 27.17 14.56 -14.36
C THR A 330 28.43 14.07 -13.64
N VAL A 331 28.34 12.88 -13.05
CA VAL A 331 29.47 12.15 -12.47
C VAL A 331 30.14 11.34 -13.57
N THR A 332 31.46 11.39 -13.63
CA THR A 332 32.26 10.55 -14.54
C THR A 332 32.89 9.45 -13.71
N LEU A 333 32.67 8.18 -14.06
CA LEU A 333 33.29 7.06 -13.35
C LEU A 333 34.81 7.12 -13.51
N GLY A 334 35.51 7.12 -12.39
CA GLY A 334 36.96 6.95 -12.39
C GLY A 334 37.40 5.52 -12.76
N GLU A 335 38.69 5.28 -12.63
CA GLU A 335 39.38 4.04 -12.95
C GLU A 335 38.93 2.78 -12.20
N ASN A 336 38.13 2.96 -11.15
CA ASN A 336 37.63 1.85 -10.32
C ASN A 336 36.23 1.40 -10.74
N CYS A 337 35.65 2.05 -11.76
CA CYS A 337 34.29 1.85 -12.23
C CYS A 337 33.22 2.10 -11.17
N TRP A 338 33.53 2.81 -10.08
CA TRP A 338 32.53 3.23 -9.11
C TRP A 338 32.85 4.61 -8.56
N GLU A 339 31.81 5.34 -8.15
CA GLU A 339 31.94 6.62 -7.44
C GLU A 339 30.90 6.72 -6.33
N GLN A 340 31.30 7.26 -5.18
CA GLN A 340 30.41 7.52 -4.03
C GLN A 340 30.11 9.01 -3.93
N PHE A 341 28.89 9.36 -3.49
CA PHE A 341 28.48 10.76 -3.38
C PHE A 341 27.39 11.04 -2.35
N GLN A 342 27.25 12.32 -2.01
CA GLN A 342 26.17 12.93 -1.23
C GLN A 342 25.75 14.26 -1.87
N VAL A 343 24.61 14.80 -1.43
CA VAL A 343 24.12 16.10 -1.90
C VAL A 343 24.02 17.07 -0.73
N LEU A 344 24.61 18.25 -0.85
CA LEU A 344 24.63 19.29 0.17
C LEU A 344 23.62 20.40 -0.14
N LEU A 345 23.11 21.02 0.91
CA LEU A 345 22.34 22.26 0.80
C LEU A 345 23.29 23.44 0.90
N ASP A 346 23.21 24.37 -0.05
CA ASP A 346 24.00 25.60 -0.10
C ASP A 346 25.53 25.41 -0.15
N GLY A 347 25.99 24.18 -0.42
CA GLY A 347 27.40 23.79 -0.37
C GLY A 347 27.92 23.63 1.06
N ASP A 348 27.03 23.57 2.05
CA ASP A 348 27.37 23.46 3.46
C ASP A 348 27.63 22.00 3.85
N MET A 349 28.85 21.72 4.30
CA MET A 349 29.30 20.38 4.73
C MET A 349 28.55 19.87 5.97
N GLN A 350 27.85 20.75 6.70
CA GLN A 350 27.03 20.38 7.85
C GLN A 350 25.57 20.07 7.48
N ARG A 351 25.21 20.21 6.19
CA ARG A 351 23.84 20.06 5.70
C ARG A 351 23.79 19.06 4.56
N ALA A 352 24.24 17.83 4.83
CA ALA A 352 24.29 16.76 3.85
C ALA A 352 22.99 15.95 3.81
N LEU A 353 22.49 15.73 2.59
CA LEU A 353 21.51 14.70 2.27
C LEU A 353 22.24 13.39 2.00
N HIS A 354 21.70 12.31 2.54
CA HIS A 354 22.33 10.99 2.50
C HIS A 354 21.30 9.85 2.44
N PRO A 355 21.68 8.64 2.03
CA PRO A 355 20.86 7.46 2.21
C PRO A 355 20.94 6.94 3.65
N GLY A 356 20.14 5.92 3.98
CA GLY A 356 20.10 5.33 5.33
C GLY A 356 21.34 4.49 5.71
N GLY A 357 22.37 4.43 4.86
CA GLY A 357 23.58 3.62 5.06
C GLY A 357 24.72 4.03 4.14
N ALA A 358 25.86 3.35 4.23
CA ALA A 358 26.99 3.53 3.33
C ALA A 358 26.81 2.73 2.04
N LYS A 359 27.32 3.24 0.91
CA LYS A 359 27.37 2.54 -0.40
C LYS A 359 26.03 2.01 -0.87
N VAL A 360 25.01 2.85 -0.73
CA VAL A 360 23.64 2.47 -1.04
C VAL A 360 23.35 2.76 -2.51
N GLY A 361 22.74 1.80 -3.20
CA GLY A 361 22.32 1.95 -4.59
C GLY A 361 21.15 2.92 -4.76
N LYS A 362 20.68 3.03 -6.02
CA LYS A 362 19.52 3.85 -6.38
C LYS A 362 18.26 3.42 -5.64
N ASP A 363 17.22 4.25 -5.73
CA ASP A 363 15.86 3.92 -5.28
C ASP A 363 15.72 3.80 -3.74
N THR A 364 16.62 4.48 -2.99
CA THR A 364 16.63 4.48 -1.53
C THR A 364 16.19 5.81 -0.90
N PRO A 365 15.59 5.79 0.30
CA PRO A 365 15.12 7.01 0.96
C PRO A 365 16.24 8.02 1.17
N VAL A 366 15.92 9.30 0.97
CA VAL A 366 16.83 10.42 1.23
C VAL A 366 16.59 10.95 2.65
N TYR A 367 17.63 10.99 3.47
CA TYR A 367 17.63 11.54 4.82
C TYR A 367 18.45 12.83 4.86
N GLY A 368 18.44 13.50 6.01
CA GLY A 368 19.11 14.78 6.21
C GLY A 368 18.20 16.01 6.03
N PRO A 369 18.74 17.22 6.18
CA PRO A 369 20.17 17.50 6.24
C PRO A 369 20.77 17.12 7.60
N GLU A 370 21.90 16.43 7.61
CA GLU A 370 22.62 15.99 8.82
C GLU A 370 24.08 16.49 8.82
N ASP A 371 24.60 16.80 10.01
CA ASP A 371 25.97 17.28 10.25
C ASP A 371 26.91 16.10 10.56
N GLY A 372 28.20 16.22 10.18
CA GLY A 372 29.24 15.24 10.51
C GLY A 372 29.14 13.90 9.79
N ILE A 373 28.27 13.76 8.78
CA ILE A 373 28.01 12.50 8.06
C ILE A 373 28.75 12.40 6.71
N ILE A 374 29.61 13.37 6.39
CA ILE A 374 30.31 13.41 5.10
C ILE A 374 31.16 12.15 4.90
N GLY A 375 30.91 11.45 3.79
CA GLY A 375 31.58 10.19 3.45
C GLY A 375 31.09 8.96 4.22
N ALA A 376 30.29 9.10 5.28
CA ALA A 376 29.82 7.95 6.08
C ALA A 376 28.57 7.27 5.47
N CYS A 377 27.49 8.01 5.28
CA CYS A 377 26.27 7.51 4.63
C CYS A 377 26.18 8.07 3.20
N ASN A 378 26.43 7.27 2.18
CA ASN A 378 26.58 7.76 0.82
C ASN A 378 25.91 6.85 -0.21
N TRP A 379 25.55 7.44 -1.35
CA TRP A 379 25.14 6.68 -2.52
C TRP A 379 26.37 6.20 -3.26
N ILE A 380 26.27 5.05 -3.93
CA ILE A 380 27.30 4.53 -4.83
C ILE A 380 26.72 4.31 -6.23
N ILE A 381 27.41 4.83 -7.24
CA ILE A 381 27.27 4.39 -8.62
C ILE A 381 28.29 3.28 -8.81
N ASP A 382 27.84 2.03 -8.87
CA ASP A 382 28.73 0.88 -9.03
C ASP A 382 28.62 0.29 -10.44
N GLY A 383 29.59 0.65 -11.28
CA GLY A 383 29.74 0.15 -12.63
C GLY A 383 30.46 -1.20 -12.74
N ARG A 384 30.91 -1.77 -11.62
CA ARG A 384 31.51 -3.12 -11.62
C ARG A 384 30.45 -4.18 -11.94
N CYS A 385 30.93 -5.36 -12.33
CA CYS A 385 30.06 -6.52 -12.51
C CYS A 385 29.91 -7.26 -11.19
N ASP A 386 28.67 -7.64 -10.85
CA ASP A 386 28.43 -8.58 -9.77
C ASP A 386 28.74 -9.99 -10.26
N TRP A 387 29.22 -10.84 -9.36
CA TRP A 387 29.49 -12.25 -9.66
C TRP A 387 28.61 -13.11 -8.78
N VAL A 388 27.96 -14.10 -9.39
CA VAL A 388 27.17 -15.09 -8.66
C VAL A 388 27.80 -16.46 -8.88
N GLU A 389 27.98 -17.19 -7.79
CA GLU A 389 28.34 -18.61 -7.85
C GLU A 389 27.13 -19.41 -8.34
N VAL A 390 27.25 -20.00 -9.51
CA VAL A 390 26.27 -20.94 -10.04
C VAL A 390 26.89 -22.32 -10.15
N PRO A 391 26.13 -23.42 -9.96
CA PRO A 391 26.64 -24.75 -10.22
C PRO A 391 27.15 -24.84 -11.66
N ALA A 392 28.40 -25.26 -11.84
CA ALA A 392 28.95 -25.54 -13.15
C ALA A 392 28.12 -26.67 -13.80
N LEU A 393 27.82 -26.54 -15.09
CA LEU A 393 27.02 -27.52 -15.83
C LEU A 393 27.97 -28.37 -16.69
N GLU A 394 27.69 -29.68 -16.79
CA GLU A 394 28.37 -30.54 -17.77
C GLU A 394 27.82 -30.27 -19.19
N ASP A 395 28.70 -30.33 -20.18
CA ASP A 395 28.43 -29.98 -21.59
C ASP A 395 27.31 -30.82 -22.25
N THR A 396 26.86 -31.90 -21.61
CA THR A 396 25.79 -32.77 -22.10
C THR A 396 24.69 -32.92 -21.05
N GLU A 397 23.50 -32.43 -21.40
CA GLU A 397 22.22 -32.62 -20.69
C GLU A 397 21.97 -31.80 -19.41
N GLY A 398 22.80 -30.80 -19.09
CA GLY A 398 22.48 -29.83 -18.03
C GLY A 398 22.51 -30.42 -16.61
N ALA A 399 23.27 -31.51 -16.41
CA ALA A 399 23.60 -32.01 -15.09
C ALA A 399 24.63 -31.10 -14.41
N THR A 400 24.50 -30.90 -13.09
CA THR A 400 25.47 -30.15 -12.28
C THR A 400 26.77 -30.93 -12.17
N ALA A 401 27.89 -30.33 -12.59
CA ALA A 401 29.22 -30.88 -12.46
C ALA A 401 29.54 -31.12 -10.98
N SER A 402 30.02 -32.31 -10.67
CA SER A 402 30.50 -32.65 -9.32
C SER A 402 31.91 -33.20 -9.38
N ASP A 403 32.68 -32.96 -8.32
CA ASP A 403 34.03 -33.47 -8.19
C ASP A 403 34.04 -35.00 -7.93
N ALA A 404 35.23 -35.60 -7.85
CA ALA A 404 35.38 -37.05 -7.64
C ALA A 404 34.80 -37.55 -6.29
N ASN A 405 34.44 -36.65 -5.38
CA ASN A 405 33.84 -36.95 -4.08
C ASN A 405 32.32 -36.68 -4.05
N GLY A 406 31.75 -36.17 -5.15
CA GLY A 406 30.33 -35.84 -5.26
C GLY A 406 29.96 -34.43 -4.75
N GLU A 407 30.94 -33.54 -4.53
CA GLU A 407 30.68 -32.14 -4.21
C GLU A 407 30.43 -31.33 -5.48
N VAL A 408 29.39 -30.51 -5.47
CA VAL A 408 28.99 -29.67 -6.62
C VAL A 408 30.08 -28.63 -6.90
N GLN A 409 30.56 -28.58 -8.13
CA GLN A 409 31.47 -27.53 -8.57
C GLN A 409 30.68 -26.26 -8.89
N TYR A 410 31.18 -25.11 -8.44
CA TYR A 410 30.59 -23.81 -8.71
C TYR A 410 31.48 -23.01 -9.65
N GLN A 411 30.86 -22.27 -10.57
CA GLN A 411 31.50 -21.31 -11.44
C GLN A 411 30.97 -19.92 -11.12
N LEU A 412 31.88 -18.94 -11.02
CA LEU A 412 31.50 -17.53 -10.94
C LEU A 412 31.06 -17.05 -12.32
N VAL A 413 29.80 -16.65 -12.43
CA VAL A 413 29.24 -16.08 -13.66
C VAL A 413 28.98 -14.59 -13.43
N PRO A 414 29.41 -13.70 -14.34
CA PRO A 414 29.16 -12.28 -14.20
C PRO A 414 27.68 -11.99 -14.47
N VAL A 415 27.05 -11.24 -13.58
CA VAL A 415 25.68 -10.75 -13.71
C VAL A 415 25.73 -9.30 -14.17
N GLU A 416 24.90 -8.98 -15.17
CA GLU A 416 24.76 -7.60 -15.60
C GLU A 416 24.00 -6.80 -14.54
N THR A 417 24.68 -5.81 -13.97
CA THR A 417 24.07 -4.81 -13.08
C THR A 417 23.49 -3.66 -13.91
N LEU A 418 22.42 -3.04 -13.42
CA LEU A 418 21.75 -1.94 -14.14
C LEU A 418 22.66 -0.72 -14.37
N ASP A 419 23.68 -0.55 -13.52
CA ASP A 419 24.57 0.59 -13.54
C ASP A 419 25.95 0.24 -14.13
N ARG A 420 26.10 -0.93 -14.78
CA ARG A 420 27.36 -1.41 -15.38
C ARG A 420 28.04 -0.33 -16.23
N GLY A 421 29.30 -0.07 -15.91
CA GLY A 421 30.07 1.05 -16.43
C GLY A 421 31.54 0.73 -16.61
N ARG A 422 32.17 1.44 -17.54
CA ARG A 422 33.62 1.47 -17.77
C ARG A 422 34.18 2.78 -17.23
N PRO A 423 35.49 2.86 -16.97
CA PRO A 423 36.13 4.11 -16.63
C PRO A 423 35.89 5.17 -17.72
N GLY A 424 35.51 6.37 -17.32
CA GLY A 424 35.13 7.46 -18.23
C GLY A 424 33.65 7.51 -18.60
N ASP A 425 32.86 6.48 -18.29
CA ASP A 425 31.42 6.51 -18.49
C ASP A 425 30.79 7.59 -17.60
N LYS A 426 29.80 8.30 -18.16
CA LYS A 426 29.13 9.42 -17.50
C LYS A 426 27.76 9.01 -17.01
N TYR A 427 27.43 9.43 -15.79
CA TYR A 427 26.16 9.18 -15.14
C TYR A 427 25.56 10.51 -14.71
N ARG A 428 24.33 10.78 -15.16
CA ARG A 428 23.59 11.98 -14.78
C ARG A 428 22.85 11.71 -13.48
N VAL A 429 23.42 12.16 -12.37
CA VAL A 429 22.78 12.14 -11.04
C VAL A 429 21.75 13.26 -10.97
N ARG A 430 20.55 12.95 -10.46
CA ARG A 430 19.46 13.92 -10.28
C ARG A 430 18.87 13.82 -8.88
N LEU A 431 18.74 14.97 -8.23
CA LEU A 431 17.91 15.18 -7.06
C LEU A 431 16.52 15.63 -7.50
N HIS A 432 15.49 14.88 -7.15
CA HIS A 432 14.09 15.20 -7.42
C HIS A 432 13.39 15.72 -6.17
N ILE A 433 12.64 16.80 -6.32
CA ILE A 433 12.00 17.55 -5.23
C ILE A 433 10.52 17.74 -5.56
N ALA A 434 9.66 17.08 -4.79
CA ALA A 434 8.22 17.23 -4.88
C ALA A 434 7.61 17.60 -3.53
N GLY A 435 7.45 18.90 -3.28
CA GLY A 435 6.97 19.42 -1.99
C GLY A 435 7.94 19.07 -0.86
N LYS A 436 7.52 18.17 0.04
CA LYS A 436 8.36 17.69 1.16
C LYS A 436 9.22 16.47 0.80
N TRP A 437 9.00 15.87 -0.37
CA TRP A 437 9.63 14.61 -0.77
C TRP A 437 10.93 14.81 -1.55
N ARG A 438 11.93 13.96 -1.28
CA ARG A 438 13.24 13.96 -1.95
C ARG A 438 13.60 12.56 -2.44
N MET A 439 14.28 12.48 -3.58
CA MET A 439 14.79 11.24 -4.20
C MET A 439 16.07 11.54 -4.98
N ILE A 440 17.00 10.60 -4.97
CA ILE A 440 18.17 10.59 -5.85
C ILE A 440 17.98 9.49 -6.89
N SER A 441 18.25 9.80 -8.15
CA SER A 441 18.30 8.85 -9.26
C SER A 441 19.53 9.13 -10.12
N TRP A 442 20.01 8.15 -10.86
CA TRP A 442 21.00 8.38 -11.92
C TRP A 442 20.73 7.52 -13.13
N ASP A 443 21.08 8.06 -14.30
CA ASP A 443 21.06 7.35 -15.57
C ASP A 443 22.43 7.45 -16.23
N LYS A 444 22.89 6.36 -16.85
CA LYS A 444 24.06 6.39 -17.72
C LYS A 444 23.77 7.26 -18.94
N GLU A 445 24.60 8.26 -19.21
CA GLU A 445 24.46 9.11 -20.39
C GLU A 445 24.74 8.30 -21.66
N LYS A 446 23.86 8.41 -22.64
CA LYS A 446 24.04 7.73 -23.94
C LYS A 446 25.17 8.43 -24.70
N GLU A 447 26.31 7.78 -24.87
CA GLU A 447 27.33 8.25 -25.81
C GLU A 447 26.78 8.20 -27.24
N ALA A 448 27.16 9.19 -28.06
CA ALA A 448 26.98 9.09 -29.50
C ALA A 448 27.77 7.87 -29.98
N ALA A 449 27.15 6.99 -30.76
CA ALA A 449 27.77 5.75 -31.23
C ALA A 449 29.05 6.02 -32.02
N THR A 450 30.18 6.03 -31.33
CA THR A 450 31.51 5.79 -31.91
C THR A 450 31.85 4.35 -31.60
N GLU A 451 32.19 3.57 -32.63
CA GLU A 451 32.69 2.21 -32.49
C GLU A 451 33.90 2.21 -31.54
N ASP A 452 33.70 1.72 -30.32
CA ASP A 452 34.75 1.56 -29.31
C ASP A 452 35.42 0.20 -29.51
N ASP A 453 36.63 0.19 -30.09
CA ASP A 453 37.38 -1.05 -30.39
C ASP A 453 38.07 -1.66 -29.14
N GLY A 454 37.91 -1.04 -27.97
CA GLY A 454 38.54 -1.49 -26.71
C GLY A 454 39.90 -0.85 -26.42
N THR A 455 40.43 0.00 -27.32
CA THR A 455 41.72 0.68 -27.13
C THR A 455 41.67 2.10 -26.57
N ARG A 456 40.50 2.58 -26.09
CA ARG A 456 40.38 3.95 -25.56
C ARG A 456 41.31 4.11 -24.35
N PRO A 457 42.32 5.01 -24.39
CA PRO A 457 43.19 5.25 -23.25
C PRO A 457 42.39 5.99 -22.18
N VAL A 458 42.30 5.41 -20.99
CA VAL A 458 41.74 6.09 -19.83
C VAL A 458 42.87 6.92 -19.19
N GLU A 459 42.62 8.20 -18.91
CA GLU A 459 43.58 8.99 -18.14
C GLU A 459 43.54 8.56 -16.67
N CYS A 460 44.68 8.11 -16.16
CA CYS A 460 44.85 7.74 -14.76
C CYS A 460 45.01 9.00 -13.90
N VAL A 461 43.90 9.54 -13.39
CA VAL A 461 43.89 10.81 -12.63
C VAL A 461 44.11 10.61 -11.12
N GLY A 462 44.13 9.36 -10.63
CA GLY A 462 44.27 9.06 -9.21
C GLY A 462 45.69 9.22 -8.65
N LYS A 463 45.78 9.57 -7.37
CA LYS A 463 47.02 9.53 -6.58
C LYS A 463 47.12 8.22 -5.84
N TYR A 464 48.34 7.70 -5.72
CA TYR A 464 48.60 6.47 -4.98
C TYR A 464 49.49 6.75 -3.78
N TYR A 465 49.24 6.05 -2.70
CA TYR A 465 49.95 6.20 -1.44
C TYR A 465 50.41 4.84 -0.96
N VAL A 466 51.63 4.75 -0.43
CA VAL A 466 52.06 3.57 0.31
C VAL A 466 51.66 3.71 1.77
N VAL A 467 51.12 2.64 2.33
CA VAL A 467 50.75 2.52 3.73
C VAL A 467 51.43 1.27 4.28
N SER A 468 52.21 1.41 5.36
CA SER A 468 53.18 0.39 5.72
C SER A 468 53.50 0.27 7.20
N SER A 469 54.10 -0.84 7.59
CA SER A 469 54.57 -1.04 8.97
C SER A 469 55.68 -0.06 9.39
N TRP A 470 56.43 0.53 8.45
CA TRP A 470 57.56 1.43 8.74
C TRP A 470 57.18 2.91 8.80
N ASN A 471 56.02 3.29 8.30
CA ASN A 471 55.45 4.63 8.43
C ASN A 471 54.22 4.67 9.35
N ASN A 472 54.09 3.68 10.26
CA ASN A 472 52.94 3.53 11.16
C ASN A 472 51.58 3.48 10.46
N TRP A 473 51.53 2.92 9.26
CA TRP A 473 50.35 2.88 8.41
C TRP A 473 49.79 4.27 8.09
N ASP A 474 50.67 5.27 7.96
CA ASP A 474 50.31 6.60 7.46
C ASP A 474 50.42 6.66 5.92
N TYR A 475 49.82 7.68 5.31
CA TYR A 475 49.76 7.84 3.86
C TYR A 475 51.00 8.57 3.32
N GLU A 476 51.85 7.85 2.59
CA GLU A 476 53.00 8.42 1.90
C GLU A 476 52.79 8.40 0.38
N GLU A 477 52.73 9.58 -0.26
CA GLU A 477 52.39 9.73 -1.69
C GLU A 477 53.47 9.13 -2.60
N LEU A 478 53.07 8.27 -3.52
CA LEU A 478 53.90 7.78 -4.61
C LEU A 478 54.04 8.87 -5.67
N GLN A 479 55.27 9.16 -6.06
CA GLN A 479 55.59 10.13 -7.12
C GLN A 479 55.34 9.50 -8.49
N GLN A 480 54.65 10.22 -9.36
CA GLN A 480 54.44 9.78 -10.74
C GLN A 480 55.73 9.99 -11.57
N ASP A 481 56.17 8.96 -12.30
CA ASP A 481 57.27 9.11 -13.24
C ASP A 481 56.77 9.75 -14.54
N PRO A 482 57.22 10.97 -14.90
CA PRO A 482 56.74 11.66 -16.10
C PRO A 482 57.20 11.00 -17.41
N SER A 483 58.19 10.09 -17.36
CA SER A 483 58.75 9.40 -18.54
C SER A 483 58.06 8.08 -18.87
N VAL A 484 57.35 7.47 -17.90
CA VAL A 484 56.65 6.19 -18.06
C VAL A 484 55.20 6.35 -17.63
N LYS A 485 54.27 6.29 -18.59
CA LYS A 485 52.84 6.43 -18.32
C LYS A 485 52.37 5.36 -17.32
N GLY A 486 51.68 5.79 -16.27
CA GLY A 486 51.07 4.90 -15.27
C GLY A 486 52.06 4.30 -14.25
N LEU A 487 53.32 4.76 -14.24
CA LEU A 487 54.32 4.34 -13.25
C LEU A 487 54.38 5.35 -12.08
N TYR A 488 54.32 4.81 -10.86
CA TYR A 488 54.38 5.54 -9.60
C TYR A 488 55.44 4.91 -8.71
N PHE A 489 56.18 5.70 -7.94
CA PHE A 489 57.23 5.17 -7.07
C PHE A 489 57.43 5.97 -5.78
N THR A 490 57.97 5.31 -4.75
CA THR A 490 58.56 5.97 -3.58
C THR A 490 59.80 5.21 -3.11
N GLU A 491 60.59 5.84 -2.25
CA GLU A 491 61.78 5.26 -1.64
C GLU A 491 61.55 5.10 -0.13
N ALA A 492 61.47 3.85 0.30
CA ALA A 492 61.19 3.48 1.69
C ALA A 492 62.44 2.88 2.35
N THR A 493 62.83 3.41 3.51
CA THR A 493 63.93 2.84 4.31
C THR A 493 63.37 1.96 5.41
N LEU A 494 63.79 0.69 5.46
CA LEU A 494 63.28 -0.25 6.44
C LEU A 494 63.97 -0.06 7.81
N PRO A 495 63.23 0.24 8.90
CA PRO A 495 63.79 0.32 10.24
C PRO A 495 64.10 -1.07 10.84
N TRP A 496 63.51 -2.13 10.30
CA TRP A 496 63.70 -3.53 10.74
C TRP A 496 64.08 -4.43 9.56
N SER A 497 64.35 -5.71 9.82
CA SER A 497 64.70 -6.69 8.79
C SER A 497 63.55 -7.07 7.86
N THR A 498 62.33 -6.65 8.18
CA THR A 498 61.12 -6.95 7.43
C THR A 498 60.17 -5.78 7.47
N GLY A 499 59.39 -5.60 6.40
CA GLY A 499 58.35 -4.59 6.30
C GLY A 499 57.14 -5.13 5.57
N GLN A 500 55.97 -4.63 5.93
CA GLN A 500 54.70 -4.91 5.26
C GLN A 500 54.14 -3.61 4.69
N PHE A 501 53.54 -3.68 3.51
CA PHE A 501 52.84 -2.54 2.94
C PHE A 501 51.66 -2.94 2.06
N GLN A 502 50.78 -1.97 1.87
CA GLN A 502 49.70 -1.94 0.88
C GLN A 502 49.79 -0.62 0.13
N LEU A 503 49.07 -0.52 -0.98
CA LEU A 503 48.90 0.74 -1.69
C LEU A 503 47.46 1.19 -1.56
N ILE A 504 47.25 2.47 -1.26
CA ILE A 504 45.93 3.06 -1.15
C ILE A 504 45.80 4.18 -2.16
N ARG A 505 44.69 4.19 -2.91
CA ARG A 505 44.40 5.24 -3.88
C ARG A 505 43.60 6.36 -3.21
N ASN A 506 43.93 7.62 -3.53
CA ASN A 506 43.22 8.82 -3.08
C ASN A 506 42.97 8.92 -1.55
N LYS A 507 43.81 8.29 -0.73
CA LYS A 507 43.63 8.15 0.73
C LYS A 507 42.26 7.59 1.14
N ASP A 508 41.66 6.79 0.27
CA ASP A 508 40.39 6.13 0.53
C ASP A 508 40.66 4.71 1.06
N PRO A 509 40.38 4.40 2.34
CA PRO A 509 40.62 3.07 2.92
C PRO A 509 39.76 1.96 2.28
N HIS A 510 38.84 2.31 1.38
CA HIS A 510 38.05 1.37 0.58
C HIS A 510 38.61 1.18 -0.85
N GLN A 511 39.78 1.76 -1.15
CA GLN A 511 40.51 1.63 -2.41
C GLN A 511 41.91 1.07 -2.16
N VAL A 512 41.97 -0.08 -1.48
CA VAL A 512 43.24 -0.74 -1.16
C VAL A 512 43.63 -1.65 -2.31
N LEU A 513 44.87 -1.53 -2.77
CA LEU A 513 45.52 -2.55 -3.58
C LEU A 513 46.37 -3.43 -2.69
N TYR A 514 46.23 -4.73 -2.89
CA TYR A 514 46.82 -5.77 -2.05
C TYR A 514 47.18 -7.00 -2.90
N PRO A 515 48.05 -7.90 -2.40
CA PRO A 515 48.41 -9.11 -3.13
C PRO A 515 47.31 -10.18 -3.08
N SER A 516 47.26 -11.07 -4.07
CA SER A 516 46.36 -12.23 -4.09
C SER A 516 46.61 -13.29 -3.00
N ALA A 517 47.71 -13.19 -2.24
CA ALA A 517 48.07 -14.13 -1.18
C ALA A 517 48.76 -13.44 0.01
N ALA A 518 48.68 -14.05 1.19
CA ALA A 518 49.38 -13.58 2.38
C ALA A 518 50.90 -13.76 2.24
N TYR A 519 51.68 -12.83 2.82
CA TYR A 519 53.15 -12.83 2.75
C TYR A 519 53.71 -12.82 1.31
N ALA A 520 52.99 -12.17 0.41
CA ALA A 520 53.33 -12.13 -1.00
C ALA A 520 54.61 -11.34 -1.31
N ASN A 521 55.33 -11.82 -2.32
CA ASN A 521 56.44 -11.13 -2.97
C ASN A 521 55.93 -10.37 -4.22
N GLU A 522 56.86 -9.88 -5.05
CA GLU A 522 56.55 -9.13 -6.28
C GLU A 522 55.92 -9.95 -7.42
N ASP A 523 55.88 -11.29 -7.28
CA ASP A 523 55.25 -12.18 -8.28
C ASP A 523 53.74 -12.32 -8.05
N ALA A 524 53.23 -11.87 -6.91
CA ALA A 524 51.81 -11.95 -6.61
C ALA A 524 51.01 -10.97 -7.46
N GLU A 525 49.87 -11.46 -7.96
CA GLU A 525 48.91 -10.65 -8.68
C GLU A 525 48.36 -9.55 -7.78
N VAL A 526 48.27 -8.34 -8.32
CA VAL A 526 47.73 -7.16 -7.61
C VAL A 526 46.20 -7.18 -7.71
N GLN A 527 45.55 -7.33 -6.56
CA GLN A 527 44.10 -7.26 -6.39
C GLN A 527 43.68 -5.83 -6.00
N GLY A 528 42.38 -5.55 -6.09
CA GLY A 528 41.83 -4.21 -5.87
C GLY A 528 42.09 -3.23 -7.02
N PRO A 529 41.80 -1.93 -6.84
CA PRO A 529 41.43 -1.28 -5.59
C PRO A 529 39.98 -1.56 -5.15
N ASP A 530 39.82 -2.17 -3.98
CA ASP A 530 38.53 -2.42 -3.34
C ASP A 530 38.68 -2.61 -1.80
N GLU A 531 37.63 -3.10 -1.13
CA GLU A 531 37.59 -3.39 0.31
C GLU A 531 37.97 -4.84 0.66
N GLY A 532 38.29 -5.65 -0.33
CA GLY A 532 38.56 -7.08 -0.18
C GLY A 532 39.95 -7.39 0.38
N ASP A 533 40.61 -6.40 1.00
CA ASP A 533 42.02 -6.49 1.34
C ASP A 533 42.33 -7.62 2.33
N LEU A 534 41.36 -8.08 3.13
CA LEU A 534 41.48 -9.18 4.11
C LEU A 534 42.74 -9.09 4.99
N GLY A 535 43.34 -7.89 5.12
CA GLY A 535 44.65 -7.67 5.75
C GLY A 535 45.87 -8.26 4.99
N LEU A 536 45.73 -8.60 3.72
CA LEU A 536 46.79 -9.09 2.84
C LEU A 536 47.75 -7.95 2.49
N CYS A 537 49.04 -8.16 2.73
CA CYS A 537 50.08 -7.18 2.53
C CYS A 537 51.25 -7.77 1.74
N TRP A 538 51.90 -6.96 0.91
CA TRP A 538 53.19 -7.32 0.34
C TRP A 538 54.26 -7.32 1.43
N PHE A 539 55.19 -8.25 1.34
CA PHE A 539 56.23 -8.45 2.34
C PHE A 539 57.62 -8.19 1.76
N ILE A 540 58.32 -7.19 2.30
CA ILE A 540 59.71 -6.87 1.93
C ILE A 540 60.64 -7.39 3.03
N SER A 541 61.68 -8.11 2.63
CA SER A 541 62.75 -8.59 3.52
C SER A 541 64.08 -7.92 3.19
N GLY A 542 64.81 -7.47 4.20
CA GLY A 542 66.08 -6.78 4.06
C GLY A 542 66.88 -6.73 5.36
N ARG A 543 67.86 -5.83 5.45
CA ARG A 543 68.55 -5.48 6.69
C ARG A 543 68.03 -4.12 7.20
N PRO A 544 68.02 -3.88 8.51
CA PRO A 544 67.72 -2.56 9.06
C PRO A 544 68.62 -1.49 8.41
N GLY A 545 67.99 -0.43 7.88
CA GLY A 545 68.65 0.65 7.15
C GLY A 545 68.75 0.46 5.63
N ASP A 546 68.28 -0.67 5.09
CA ASP A 546 68.18 -0.84 3.63
C ASP A 546 67.06 0.05 3.06
N THR A 547 67.35 0.76 1.97
CA THR A 547 66.36 1.54 1.20
C THR A 547 65.88 0.74 0.00
N PHE A 548 64.57 0.71 -0.19
CA PHE A 548 63.91 0.05 -1.32
C PHE A 548 63.16 1.10 -2.14
N ARG A 549 63.31 1.02 -3.46
CA ARG A 549 62.44 1.72 -4.41
C ARG A 549 61.25 0.83 -4.70
N ILE A 550 60.07 1.25 -4.25
CA ILE A 550 58.80 0.57 -4.49
C ILE A 550 58.17 1.21 -5.72
N GLU A 551 57.86 0.40 -6.72
CA GLU A 551 57.30 0.82 -8.01
C GLU A 551 55.93 0.15 -8.21
N PHE A 552 54.93 0.97 -8.52
CA PHE A 552 53.60 0.54 -8.91
C PHE A 552 53.31 1.00 -10.33
N GLN A 553 52.98 0.06 -11.19
CA GLN A 553 52.59 0.33 -12.57
C GLN A 553 51.15 -0.11 -12.80
N ARG A 554 50.33 0.82 -13.29
CA ARG A 554 48.95 0.53 -13.73
C ARG A 554 48.75 1.02 -15.16
N THR A 555 48.27 0.13 -16.01
CA THR A 555 47.87 0.47 -17.38
C THR A 555 46.41 0.12 -17.56
N LEU A 556 45.58 1.14 -17.73
CA LEU A 556 44.14 1.01 -17.88
C LEU A 556 43.70 1.33 -19.31
N THR A 557 42.95 0.40 -19.90
CA THR A 557 42.22 0.57 -21.15
C THR A 557 40.74 0.35 -20.90
N SER A 558 39.89 0.63 -21.88
CA SER A 558 38.44 0.36 -21.80
C SER A 558 38.08 -1.11 -21.55
N SER A 559 39.01 -2.06 -21.72
CA SER A 559 38.76 -3.51 -21.55
C SER A 559 39.73 -4.26 -20.64
N ASP A 560 40.83 -3.63 -20.22
CA ASP A 560 41.90 -4.29 -19.46
C ASP A 560 42.51 -3.34 -18.40
N ASP A 561 42.77 -3.86 -17.20
CA ASP A 561 43.36 -3.15 -16.05
C ASP A 561 44.59 -3.90 -15.53
N SER A 562 45.71 -3.73 -16.23
CA SER A 562 46.97 -4.36 -15.89
C SER A 562 47.66 -3.63 -14.74
N LYS A 563 47.94 -4.36 -13.65
CA LYS A 563 48.56 -3.84 -12.44
C LYS A 563 49.79 -4.64 -12.09
N ARG A 564 50.87 -3.97 -11.69
CA ARG A 564 52.10 -4.60 -11.21
C ARG A 564 52.71 -3.79 -10.08
N VAL A 565 53.09 -4.49 -9.02
CA VAL A 565 53.92 -3.94 -7.93
C VAL A 565 55.26 -4.65 -7.99
N SER A 566 56.35 -3.89 -7.83
CA SER A 566 57.69 -4.43 -7.72
C SER A 566 58.53 -3.57 -6.79
N TRP A 567 59.59 -4.13 -6.22
CA TRP A 567 60.50 -3.35 -5.40
C TRP A 567 61.92 -3.87 -5.52
N ARG A 568 62.87 -2.94 -5.49
CA ARG A 568 64.29 -3.26 -5.52
C ARG A 568 65.05 -2.47 -4.48
N ARG A 569 66.03 -3.12 -3.88
CA ARG A 569 66.99 -2.46 -3.00
C ARG A 569 67.87 -1.52 -3.83
N ILE A 570 68.05 -0.29 -3.36
CA ILE A 570 68.90 0.75 -3.99
C ILE A 570 70.09 1.14 -3.14
#